data_AF-A0A2H1EBF0-F1
#
_entry.id   AF-A0A2H1EBF0-F1
#
_cell.length_a   1.000
_cell.length_b   1.000
_cell.length_c   1.000
_cell.angle_alpha   90.00
_cell.angle_beta   90.00
_cell.angle_gamma   90.00
#
_symmetry.space_group_name_H-M   'P 1'
#
loop_
_entity.id
_entity.type
_entity.pdbx_description
1 polymer ?
#
loop_
_entity_poly.entity_id
_entity_poly.type
_entity_poly.pdbx_seq_one_letter_code
_entity_poly.pdbx_strand_id
1 'polypeptide(L)' 'MRTKVNLRNKVEILPYKRKVVTSKKLLKLLEKNSEKVENVNFVTPKLGSNSLGKFVVEYEW' A
#
# COMPACT_ATOMS: atom_id res chain seq x y z
N MET A 1 -43.73 10.74 0.80
CA MET A 1 -42.54 10.73 -0.08
C MET A 1 -41.58 9.66 0.42
N ARG A 2 -41.12 8.74 -0.43
CA ARG A 2 -40.26 7.62 -0.05
C ARG A 2 -38.87 7.85 -0.66
N THR A 3 -37.87 8.17 0.15
CA THR A 3 -36.50 8.43 -0.28
C THR A 3 -35.86 7.09 -0.70
N LYS A 4 -35.63 6.90 -2.00
CA LYS A 4 -34.85 5.77 -2.52
C LYS A 4 -33.37 6.04 -2.27
N VAL A 5 -32.80 5.43 -1.24
CA VAL A 5 -31.36 5.49 -0.98
C VAL A 5 -30.69 4.43 -1.84
N ASN A 6 -29.96 4.86 -2.86
CA ASN A 6 -29.24 3.98 -3.79
C ASN A 6 -27.91 3.54 -3.15
N LEU A 7 -27.95 2.52 -2.28
CA LEU A 7 -26.76 1.93 -1.63
C LEU A 7 -26.03 0.96 -2.57
N ARG A 8 -25.51 1.46 -3.70
CA ARG A 8 -24.73 0.66 -4.66
C ARG A 8 -23.27 1.12 -4.79
N ASN A 9 -22.66 1.56 -3.70
CA ASN A 9 -21.19 1.52 -3.59
C ASN A 9 -20.83 0.33 -2.70
N LYS A 10 -20.82 -0.87 -3.30
CA LYS A 10 -20.02 -1.97 -2.74
C LYS A 10 -18.57 -1.51 -2.85
N VAL A 11 -18.06 -0.95 -1.76
CA VAL A 11 -16.62 -0.81 -1.57
C VAL A 11 -16.11 -2.24 -1.48
N GLU A 12 -15.65 -2.79 -2.59
CA GLU A 12 -14.93 -4.06 -2.59
C GLU A 12 -13.65 -3.81 -1.79
N ILE A 13 -13.67 -4.23 -0.53
CA ILE A 13 -12.48 -4.23 0.32
C ILE A 13 -11.61 -5.36 -0.21
N LEU A 14 -10.84 -5.06 -1.25
CA LEU A 14 -9.83 -5.97 -1.77
C LEU A 14 -8.82 -6.25 -0.65
N PRO A 15 -8.43 -7.53 -0.44
CA PRO A 15 -7.61 -7.94 0.69
C PRO A 15 -6.13 -7.57 0.47
N TYR A 16 -5.82 -6.27 0.42
CA TYR A 16 -4.45 -5.78 0.33
C TYR A 16 -3.71 -5.99 1.64
N LYS A 17 -2.52 -6.60 1.57
CA LYS A 17 -1.59 -6.62 2.71
C LYS A 17 -0.70 -5.41 2.68
N ARG A 18 -0.62 -4.71 3.81
CA ARG A 18 0.27 -3.58 4.01
C ARG A 18 1.54 -4.02 4.73
N LYS A 19 2.71 -3.71 4.17
CA LYS A 19 4.00 -4.05 4.77
C LYS A 19 4.98 -2.88 4.69
N VAL A 20 5.68 -2.62 5.78
CA VAL A 20 6.78 -1.66 5.81
C VAL A 20 8.08 -2.36 5.44
N VAL A 21 8.74 -1.91 4.38
CA VAL A 21 9.98 -2.49 3.85
C VAL A 21 11.04 -1.41 3.67
N THR A 22 12.30 -1.83 3.58
CA THR A 22 13.42 -0.96 3.21
C THR A 22 13.56 -0.89 1.70
N SER A 23 14.30 0.10 1.18
CA SER A 23 14.59 0.27 -0.25
C SER A 23 15.07 -1.03 -0.93
N LYS A 24 16.05 -1.73 -0.32
CA LYS A 24 16.56 -3.01 -0.85
C LYS A 24 15.49 -4.09 -0.96
N LYS A 25 14.58 -4.16 0.01
CA LYS A 25 13.49 -5.16 0.01
C LYS A 25 12.38 -4.79 -0.98
N LEU A 26 12.12 -3.49 -1.17
CA LEU A 26 11.18 -3.00 -2.16
C LEU A 26 11.64 -3.38 -3.58
N LEU A 27 12.90 -3.13 -3.93
CA LEU A 27 13.45 -3.48 -5.24
C LEU A 27 13.28 -4.98 -5.54
N LYS A 28 13.65 -5.84 -4.58
CA LYS A 28 13.45 -7.30 -4.72
C LYS A 28 11.99 -7.71 -4.85
N LEU A 29 11.06 -6.94 -4.27
CA LEU A 29 9.62 -7.19 -4.37
C LEU A 29 9.11 -6.82 -5.77
N LEU A 30 9.52 -5.66 -6.28
CA LEU A 30 9.17 -5.18 -7.61
C LEU A 30 9.78 -6.05 -8.72
N GLU A 31 11.01 -6.53 -8.56
CA GLU A 31 11.65 -7.45 -9.52
C GLU A 31 10.92 -8.79 -9.65
N LYS A 32 10.34 -9.30 -8.54
CA LYS A 32 9.70 -10.62 -8.51
C LYS A 32 8.22 -10.56 -8.83
N ASN A 33 7.50 -9.61 -8.24
CA ASN A 33 6.05 -9.59 -8.19
C ASN A 33 5.52 -8.15 -8.40
N SER A 34 6.04 -7.41 -9.37
CA SER A 34 5.56 -6.05 -9.69
C SER A 34 4.04 -5.99 -9.90
N GLU A 35 3.47 -6.99 -10.57
CA GLU A 35 2.04 -7.08 -10.90
C GLU A 35 1.14 -7.19 -9.67
N LYS A 36 1.67 -7.65 -8.54
CA LYS A 36 0.91 -7.76 -7.29
C LYS A 36 1.00 -6.50 -6.43
N VAL A 37 1.90 -5.57 -6.77
CA VAL A 37 2.12 -4.35 -5.97
C VAL A 37 1.19 -3.27 -6.49
N GLU A 38 0.17 -2.96 -5.70
CA GLU A 38 -0.84 -1.97 -6.04
C GLU A 38 -0.35 -0.55 -5.72
N ASN A 39 0.31 -0.40 -4.56
CA ASN A 39 0.72 0.92 -4.08
C ASN A 39 2.02 0.89 -3.29
N VAL A 40 2.81 1.95 -3.44
CA VAL A 40 4.08 2.16 -2.75
C VAL A 40 4.13 3.59 -2.23
N ASN A 41 4.13 3.74 -0.90
CA ASN A 41 4.26 5.04 -0.24
C ASN A 41 5.60 5.17 0.47
N PHE A 42 6.34 6.24 0.21
CA PHE A 42 7.57 6.53 0.94
C PHE A 42 7.26 7.22 2.28
N VAL A 43 7.86 6.70 3.34
CA VAL A 43 7.80 7.26 4.69
C VAL A 43 9.12 7.93 4.97
N THR A 44 9.08 9.26 5.01
CA THR A 44 10.22 10.10 5.36
C THR A 44 10.70 9.77 6.77
N PRO A 45 12.02 9.59 6.95
CA PRO A 45 12.59 9.37 8.27
C PRO A 45 12.43 10.63 9.12
N LYS A 46 12.40 10.47 10.45
CA LYS A 46 12.39 11.61 11.37
C LYS A 46 13.75 12.32 11.29
N LEU A 47 13.73 13.67 11.38
CA LEU A 47 14.94 14.45 11.51
C LEU A 47 15.78 13.95 12.70
N GLY A 48 17.08 13.80 12.48
CA GLY A 48 18.02 13.26 13.47
C GLY A 48 18.06 11.73 13.56
N SER A 49 17.33 10.99 12.74
CA SER A 49 17.45 9.53 12.66
C SER A 49 18.46 9.08 11.61
N ASN A 50 19.27 8.07 11.92
CA ASN A 50 20.20 7.41 10.98
C ASN A 50 19.48 6.44 10.03
N SER A 51 18.35 6.86 9.45
CA SER A 51 17.56 6.05 8.53
C SER A 51 17.37 6.77 7.20
N LEU A 52 17.48 6.04 6.09
CA LEU A 52 17.19 6.53 4.75
C LEU A 52 15.67 6.54 4.43
N GLY A 53 14.82 6.34 5.43
CA GLY A 53 13.37 6.18 5.26
C GLY A 53 12.95 4.73 5.03
N LYS A 54 11.64 4.54 4.90
CA LYS A 54 11.02 3.23 4.68
C LYS A 54 9.93 3.36 3.62
N PHE A 55 9.52 2.24 3.05
CA PHE A 55 8.41 2.18 2.09
C PHE A 55 7.28 1.35 2.65
N VAL A 56 6.07 1.84 2.53
CA VAL A 56 4.84 1.10 2.82
C VAL A 56 4.35 0.56 1.49
N VAL A 57 4.30 -0.76 1.37
CA VAL A 57 3.86 -1.46 0.17
C VAL A 57 2.53 -2.11 0.46
N GLU A 58 1.56 -1.88 -0.42
CA GLU A 58 0.27 -2.56 -0.46
C GLU A 58 0.31 -3.52 -1.65
N TYR A 59 0.01 -4.79 -1.39
CA TYR A 59 0.05 -5.81 -2.43
C TYR A 59 -1.11 -6.80 -2.30
N GLU A 60 -1.56 -7.29 -3.46
CA GLU A 60 -2.56 -8.33 -3.60
C GLU A 60 -1.98 -9.69 -3.23
N TRP A 61 -2.82 -10.53 -2.60
CA TRP A 61 -2.45 -11.86 -2.11
C TRP A 61 -2.57 -12.91 -3.22
#